data_AF-A0A6A7MBN1-F1
#
_entry.id   AF-A0A6A7MBN1-F1
#
_cell.length_a   1.000
_cell.length_b   1.000
_cell.length_c   1.000
_cell.angle_alpha   90.00
_cell.angle_beta   90.00
_cell.angle_gamma   90.00
#
_symmetry.space_group_name_H-M   'P 1'
#
loop_
_entity.id
_entity.type
_entity.pdbx_description
1 polymer ?
#
loop_
_entity_poly.entity_id
_entity_poly.type
_entity_poly.pdbx_seq_one_letter_code
_entity_poly.pdbx_strand_id
1 'polypeptide(L)'
;MSLQDCAGSDDRFSSYVEGLAGVIGHADRVKPLRDYCTGLMMPCARKSVEPMAAVTAPGRTAAQHQSLLHFVGQASWSDERVLAKVCEMVLPV
;
A
#
# COMPACT_ATOMS: atom_id res chain seq x y z
N MET A 1 25.23 -9.04 6.84
CA MET A 1 24.00 -8.37 6.36
C MET A 1 23.76 -7.20 7.29
N SER A 2 24.18 -6.00 6.90
CA SER A 2 24.24 -4.84 7.80
C SER A 2 22.85 -4.24 7.99
N LEU A 3 22.39 -4.14 9.24
CA LEU A 3 21.16 -3.46 9.65
C LEU A 3 21.38 -1.94 9.73
N GLN A 4 21.97 -1.34 8.69
CA GLN A 4 22.32 0.10 8.70
C GLN A 4 21.26 0.99 8.00
N ASP A 5 20.24 0.41 7.36
CA ASP A 5 19.34 1.16 6.44
C ASP A 5 17.91 1.41 6.94
N CYS A 6 17.61 1.23 8.24
CA CYS A 6 16.24 1.43 8.72
C CYS A 6 15.73 2.87 8.46
N ALA A 7 16.58 3.88 8.59
CA ALA A 7 16.20 5.28 8.32
C ALA A 7 15.86 5.52 6.84
N GLY A 8 16.59 4.88 5.91
CA GLY A 8 16.31 4.99 4.48
C GLY A 8 15.11 4.16 4.01
N SER A 9 14.74 3.12 4.75
CA SER A 9 13.63 2.23 4.38
C SER A 9 12.27 2.91 4.50
N ASP A 10 12.04 3.69 5.57
CA ASP A 10 10.78 4.43 5.74
C ASP A 10 10.63 5.55 4.71
N ASP A 11 11.71 6.29 4.42
CA ASP A 11 11.71 7.34 3.39
C ASP A 11 11.47 6.77 1.99
N ARG A 12 12.10 5.63 1.67
CA ARG A 12 11.86 4.92 0.41
C ARG A 12 10.43 4.40 0.32
N PHE A 13 9.87 3.87 1.42
CA PHE A 13 8.49 3.43 1.46
C PHE A 13 7.51 4.59 1.27
N SER A 14 7.71 5.72 1.97
CA SER A 14 6.87 6.90 1.80
C SER A 14 6.94 7.42 0.37
N SER A 15 8.14 7.55 -0.18
CA SER A 15 8.34 8.00 -1.57
C SER A 15 7.65 7.07 -2.58
N TYR A 16 7.75 5.75 -2.37
CA TYR A 16 7.08 4.76 -3.19
C TYR A 16 5.56 4.92 -3.16
N VAL A 17 4.97 4.99 -1.97
CA VAL A 17 3.52 5.12 -1.80
C VAL A 17 3.02 6.48 -2.32
N GLU A 18 3.77 7.56 -2.14
CA GLU A 18 3.46 8.89 -2.69
C GLU A 18 3.48 8.88 -4.22
N GLY A 19 4.46 8.22 -4.83
CA GLY A 19 4.52 8.05 -6.28
C GLY A 19 3.29 7.32 -6.84
N LEU A 20 2.85 6.25 -6.17
CA LEU A 20 1.62 5.53 -6.54
C LEU A 20 0.35 6.35 -6.28
N ALA A 21 0.30 7.12 -5.19
CA ALA A 21 -0.81 8.01 -4.90
C ALA A 21 -1.03 9.06 -6.00
N GLY A 22 0.05 9.50 -6.68
CA GLY A 22 -0.02 10.41 -7.83
C GLY A 22 -0.76 9.83 -9.05
N VAL A 23 -0.89 8.51 -9.16
CA VAL A 23 -1.55 7.84 -10.31
C VAL A 23 -2.86 7.13 -9.97
N ILE A 24 -3.23 7.05 -8.69
CA ILE A 24 -4.46 6.38 -8.21
C ILE A 24 -5.75 7.18 -8.49
N GLY A 25 -5.59 8.46 -8.88
CA GLY A 25 -6.63 9.35 -9.37
C GLY A 25 -7.34 10.16 -8.29
N HIS A 26 -8.02 9.51 -7.33
CA HIS A 26 -8.89 10.18 -6.34
C HIS A 26 -8.27 10.23 -4.94
N ALA A 27 -8.38 11.37 -4.25
CA ALA A 27 -7.79 11.59 -2.93
C ALA A 27 -8.22 10.55 -1.87
N ASP A 28 -9.50 10.18 -1.85
CA ASP A 28 -10.04 9.15 -0.93
C ASP A 28 -9.37 7.77 -1.06
N ARG A 29 -8.67 7.50 -2.18
CA ARG A 29 -7.96 6.24 -2.41
C ARG A 29 -6.54 6.24 -1.84
N VAL A 30 -6.00 7.39 -1.44
CA VAL A 30 -4.63 7.52 -0.94
C VAL A 30 -4.45 6.80 0.38
N LYS A 31 -5.39 6.99 1.33
CA LYS A 31 -5.35 6.30 2.62
C LYS A 31 -5.41 4.77 2.46
N PRO A 32 -6.41 4.17 1.80
CA PRO A 32 -6.46 2.71 1.64
C PRO A 32 -5.30 2.16 0.80
N LEU A 33 -4.73 2.91 -0.15
CA LEU A 33 -3.48 2.53 -0.81
C LEU A 33 -2.33 2.40 0.19
N ARG A 34 -2.09 3.43 1.01
CA ARG A 34 -1.03 3.40 2.03
C ARG A 34 -1.25 2.27 3.03
N ASP A 35 -2.47 2.10 3.53
CA ASP A 35 -2.82 1.04 4.47
C ASP A 35 -2.62 -0.35 3.84
N TYR A 36 -2.95 -0.52 2.56
CA TYR A 36 -2.74 -1.77 1.83
C TYR A 36 -1.24 -2.07 1.67
N CYS A 37 -0.45 -1.11 1.20
CA CYS A 37 1.01 -1.27 1.09
C CYS A 37 1.64 -1.56 2.46
N THR A 38 1.18 -0.90 3.52
CA THR A 38 1.66 -1.14 4.89
C THR A 38 1.34 -2.56 5.32
N GLY A 39 0.09 -3.01 5.16
CA GLY A 39 -0.31 -4.37 5.54
C GLY A 39 0.46 -5.48 4.81
N LEU A 40 0.89 -5.24 3.55
CA LEU A 40 1.71 -6.17 2.78
C LEU A 40 3.14 -6.32 3.34
N MET A 41 3.65 -5.29 4.02
CA MET A 41 4.97 -5.28 4.66
C MET A 41 4.93 -5.84 6.09
N MET A 42 3.76 -5.88 6.71
CA MET A 42 3.57 -6.42 8.06
C MET A 42 3.60 -7.96 8.08
N PRO A 43 3.98 -8.58 9.22
CA PRO A 43 3.96 -10.03 9.39
C PRO A 43 2.52 -10.57 9.50
N CYS A 44 1.79 -10.54 8.40
CA CYS A 44 0.46 -11.12 8.29
C CYS A 44 0.55 -12.61 7.95
N ALA A 45 -0.27 -13.45 8.60
CA ALA A 45 -0.27 -14.90 8.37
C ALA A 45 -0.54 -15.28 6.89
N ARG A 46 -1.32 -14.46 6.19
CA ARG A 46 -1.54 -14.53 4.74
C ARG A 46 -1.59 -13.11 4.19
N LYS A 47 -1.06 -12.89 2.99
CA LYS A 47 -1.20 -11.63 2.24
C LYS A 47 -2.63 -11.51 1.68
N SER A 48 -3.58 -11.34 2.60
CA SER A 48 -5.00 -11.13 2.30
C SER A 48 -5.54 -9.99 3.14
N VAL A 49 -6.68 -9.45 2.71
CA VAL A 49 -7.23 -8.18 3.22
C VAL A 49 -7.61 -8.25 4.71
N GLU A 50 -8.17 -9.37 5.15
CA GLU A 50 -8.63 -9.56 6.53
C GLU A 50 -7.48 -9.53 7.56
N PRO A 51 -6.40 -10.34 7.44
CA PRO A 51 -5.22 -10.21 8.30
C PRO A 51 -4.58 -8.82 8.28
N MET A 52 -4.52 -8.19 7.10
CA MET A 52 -3.95 -6.85 6.97
C MET A 52 -4.78 -5.81 7.72
N ALA A 53 -6.10 -5.90 7.69
CA ALA A 53 -6.98 -5.01 8.43
C ALA A 53 -6.82 -5.14 9.95
N ALA A 54 -6.66 -6.38 10.43
CA ALA A 54 -6.45 -6.65 11.86
C ALA A 54 -5.13 -6.05 12.38
N VAL A 55 -4.08 -6.03 11.55
CA VAL A 55 -2.78 -5.47 11.92
C VAL A 55 -2.72 -3.96 11.74
N THR A 56 -3.28 -3.42 10.65
CA THR A 56 -3.17 -1.98 10.33
C THR A 56 -4.14 -1.10 11.10
N ALA A 57 -5.28 -1.65 11.56
CA ALA A 57 -6.25 -0.89 12.32
C ALA A 57 -7.05 -1.77 13.32
N PRO A 58 -6.41 -2.33 14.35
CA PRO A 58 -7.02 -3.31 15.26
C PRO A 58 -8.29 -2.81 15.98
N GLY A 59 -8.36 -1.52 16.31
CA GLY A 59 -9.54 -0.92 16.94
C GLY A 59 -10.74 -0.69 16.00
N ARG A 60 -10.58 -0.96 14.71
CA ARG A 60 -11.58 -0.71 13.65
C ARG A 60 -11.44 -1.69 12.49
N THR A 61 -11.06 -2.94 12.80
CA THR A 61 -10.74 -4.01 11.84
C THR A 61 -11.83 -4.22 10.79
N ALA A 62 -13.12 -4.25 11.19
CA ALA A 62 -14.22 -4.45 10.24
C ALA A 62 -14.29 -3.31 9.20
N ALA A 63 -14.22 -2.05 9.64
CA ALA A 63 -14.22 -0.90 8.75
C ALA A 63 -12.97 -0.86 7.86
N GLN A 64 -11.81 -1.22 8.40
CA GLN A 64 -10.57 -1.29 7.65
C GLN A 64 -10.61 -2.40 6.60
N HIS A 65 -11.15 -3.58 6.93
CA HIS A 65 -11.33 -4.67 5.99
C HIS A 65 -12.22 -4.22 4.81
N GLN A 66 -13.37 -3.62 5.09
CA GLN A 66 -14.24 -3.09 4.02
C GLN A 66 -13.52 -2.04 3.17
N SER A 67 -12.83 -1.08 3.81
CA SER A 67 -12.07 -0.06 3.09
C SER A 67 -11.04 -0.65 2.14
N LEU A 68 -10.27 -1.64 2.58
CA LEU A 68 -9.25 -2.29 1.76
C LEU A 68 -9.85 -3.20 0.68
N LEU A 69 -10.93 -3.91 1.01
CA LEU A 69 -11.62 -4.80 0.06
C LEU A 69 -12.23 -4.00 -1.09
N HIS A 70 -12.91 -2.90 -0.79
CA HIS A 70 -13.44 -1.98 -1.80
C HIS A 70 -12.31 -1.34 -2.60
N PHE A 71 -11.24 -0.90 -1.95
CA PHE A 71 -10.11 -0.29 -2.64
C PHE A 71 -9.48 -1.23 -3.66
N VAL A 72 -9.14 -2.47 -3.28
CA VAL A 72 -8.44 -3.40 -4.17
C VAL A 72 -9.38 -4.06 -5.18
N GLY A 73 -10.63 -4.35 -4.79
CA GLY A 73 -11.54 -5.16 -5.61
C GLY A 73 -12.56 -4.38 -6.42
N GLN A 74 -12.81 -3.10 -6.11
CA GLN A 74 -13.94 -2.35 -6.69
C GLN A 74 -13.63 -0.91 -7.09
N ALA A 75 -12.61 -0.28 -6.49
CA ALA A 75 -12.31 1.12 -6.80
C ALA A 75 -11.79 1.26 -8.25
N SER A 76 -12.30 2.25 -8.97
CA SER A 76 -11.95 2.51 -10.37
C SER A 76 -10.62 3.25 -10.53
N TRP A 77 -9.52 2.69 -10.01
CA TRP A 77 -8.16 3.09 -10.37
C TRP A 77 -7.67 2.26 -11.57
N SER A 78 -6.67 2.76 -12.27
CA SER A 78 -6.16 2.12 -13.49
C SER A 78 -4.95 1.25 -13.18
N ASP A 79 -5.10 -0.06 -13.33
CA ASP A 79 -4.01 -1.04 -13.17
C ASP A 79 -2.82 -0.70 -14.07
N GLU A 80 -3.07 -0.31 -15.32
CA GLU A 80 -2.04 0.08 -16.29
C GLU A 80 -1.21 1.25 -15.77
N ARG A 81 -1.85 2.31 -15.26
CA ARG A 81 -1.14 3.48 -14.73
C ARG A 81 -0.36 3.16 -13.47
N VAL A 82 -0.90 2.32 -12.60
CA VAL A 82 -0.21 1.86 -11.39
C VAL A 82 1.01 1.03 -11.78
N LEU A 83 0.88 0.04 -12.67
CA LEU A 83 1.98 -0.80 -13.13
C LEU A 83 3.07 0.00 -13.85
N ALA A 84 2.68 0.94 -14.72
CA ALA A 84 3.63 1.84 -15.36
C ALA A 84 4.45 2.65 -14.34
N LYS A 85 3.78 3.18 -13.30
CA LYS A 85 4.46 3.92 -12.23
C LYS A 85 5.36 3.02 -11.39
N VAL A 86 4.95 1.79 -11.10
CA VAL A 86 5.80 0.80 -10.41
C VAL A 86 7.07 0.53 -11.23
N CYS A 87 6.94 0.29 -12.54
CA CYS A 87 8.10 0.07 -13.42
C CYS A 87 9.05 1.27 -13.43
N GLU A 88 8.53 2.48 -13.55
CA GLU A 88 9.31 3.73 -13.50
C GLU A 88 10.13 3.86 -12.20
N MET A 89 9.58 3.43 -11.06
CA MET A 89 10.18 3.65 -9.75
C MET A 89 11.13 2.52 -9.29
N VAL A 90 10.98 1.32 -9.84
CA VAL A 90 11.68 0.11 -9.35
C VAL A 90 12.76 -0.37 -10.33
N LEU A 91 12.61 -0.13 -11.62
CA LEU A 91 13.61 -0.56 -12.60
C LEU A 91 14.88 0.30 -12.47
N PRO A 92 16.08 -0.30 -12.47
CA PRO A 92 17.33 0.44 -12.53
C PRO A 92 17.41 1.26 -13.83
N VAL A 93 17.92 2.48 -13.71
CA VAL A 93 18.35 3.31 -14.85
C VAL A 93 19.67 2.83 -15.43
#